data_AF-W2QWQ6-F1
#
_entry.id   AF-W2QWQ6-F1
#
_cell.length_a   1.000
_cell.length_b   1.000
_cell.length_c   1.000
_cell.angle_alpha   90.00
_cell.angle_beta   90.00
_cell.angle_gamma   90.00
#
_symmetry.space_group_name_H-M   'P 1'
#
loop_
_entity.id
_entity.type
_entity.pdbx_description
1 polymer ?
#
loop_
_entity_poly.entity_id
_entity_poly.type
_entity_poly.pdbx_seq_one_letter_code
_entity_poly.pdbx_strand_id
1 'polypeptide(L)'
;MLNGGMQSAVFVKGPINDPSERLHYWTVEIALPLQELASHSSAKVPPVSNSFWRINFSRVEWAVRVATDSYTGKQHYEKKAGLNEENWVWSAQYAVDMHRPEWWGYLQFRPQGQSPPRMSDEVPLDPEWGVRYVSFQFYYAQHAFHKVTGTYTSSLEHLLPYFTSREAIECTSLLDTSATEKSFSAQIGLRTNDRFVASIEEDGYITVEKVSKASITAIE
;
A
#
# COMPACT_ATOMS: atom_id res chain seq x y z
N MET A 1 7.03 -13.57 -8.65
CA MET A 1 7.47 -14.30 -7.43
C MET A 1 8.95 -14.04 -7.25
N LEU A 2 9.45 -13.91 -6.01
CA LEU A 2 10.89 -13.73 -5.76
C LEU A 2 11.65 -14.93 -6.35
N ASN A 3 12.73 -14.70 -7.11
CA ASN A 3 13.43 -15.78 -7.82
C ASN A 3 14.32 -16.63 -6.89
N GLY A 4 14.39 -16.29 -5.60
CA GLY A 4 15.13 -17.01 -4.57
C GLY A 4 15.54 -16.08 -3.43
N GLY A 5 16.27 -16.59 -2.44
CA GLY A 5 16.96 -15.77 -1.44
C GLY A 5 16.16 -15.35 -0.20
N MET A 6 14.85 -15.59 -0.17
CA MET A 6 14.08 -15.44 1.07
C MET A 6 14.40 -16.58 2.03
N GLN A 7 14.71 -16.23 3.28
CA GLN A 7 14.83 -17.18 4.38
C GLN A 7 13.76 -16.87 5.41
N SER A 8 13.23 -17.90 6.06
CA SER A 8 12.26 -17.73 7.11
C SER A 8 12.39 -18.83 8.15
N ALA A 9 12.09 -18.49 9.41
CA ALA A 9 11.98 -19.44 10.49
C ALA A 9 10.71 -19.15 11.30
N VAL A 10 10.12 -20.22 11.84
CA VAL A 10 8.99 -20.12 12.77
C VAL A 10 9.39 -20.84 14.05
N PHE A 11 9.22 -20.15 15.17
CA PHE A 11 9.31 -20.75 16.49
C PHE A 11 7.91 -20.84 17.08
N VAL A 12 7.58 -21.98 17.69
CA VAL A 12 6.30 -22.19 18.38
C VAL A 12 6.59 -22.60 19.82
N LYS A 13 5.99 -21.90 20.77
CA LYS A 13 6.01 -22.28 22.18
C LYS A 13 4.80 -23.17 22.49
N GLY A 14 5.08 -24.43 22.81
CA GLY A 14 4.07 -25.42 23.20
C GLY A 14 3.50 -26.20 22.01
N PRO A 15 2.60 -27.16 22.28
CA PRO A 15 1.91 -27.92 21.24
C PRO A 15 0.99 -27.00 20.42
N ILE A 16 0.99 -27.19 19.10
CA ILE A 16 0.11 -26.46 18.18
C ILE A 16 -1.33 -26.96 18.35
N ASN A 17 -2.29 -26.04 18.35
CA ASN A 17 -3.73 -26.33 18.39
C ASN A 17 -4.22 -27.10 19.63
N ASP A 18 -3.53 -26.97 20.76
CA ASP A 18 -3.97 -27.55 22.03
C ASP A 18 -4.72 -26.49 22.87
N PRO A 19 -6.03 -26.61 23.07
CA PRO A 19 -6.78 -25.65 23.88
C PRO A 19 -6.62 -25.83 25.40
N SER A 20 -5.97 -26.92 25.85
CA SER A 20 -5.76 -27.18 27.27
C SER A 20 -4.59 -26.38 27.86
N GLU A 21 -3.73 -25.85 26.99
CA GLU A 21 -2.53 -25.12 27.33
C GLU A 21 -2.80 -23.61 27.39
N ARG A 22 -2.26 -22.93 28.40
CA ARG A 22 -2.61 -21.53 28.71
C ARG A 22 -1.83 -20.51 27.90
N LEU A 23 -0.59 -20.82 27.53
CA LEU A 23 0.35 -19.89 26.90
C LEU A 23 0.89 -20.48 25.61
N HIS A 24 0.29 -20.05 24.50
CA HIS A 24 0.80 -20.29 23.16
C HIS A 24 1.24 -18.97 22.56
N TYR A 25 2.44 -18.98 22.01
CA TYR A 25 2.82 -17.97 21.04
C TYR A 25 3.67 -18.63 19.98
N TRP A 26 3.70 -17.98 18.83
CA TRP A 26 4.65 -18.28 17.80
C TRP A 26 5.28 -16.97 17.35
N THR A 27 6.52 -17.06 16.88
CA THR A 27 7.22 -15.95 16.27
C THR A 27 7.65 -16.38 14.88
N VAL A 28 7.56 -15.45 13.92
CA VAL A 28 8.14 -15.62 12.59
C VAL A 28 9.27 -14.62 12.43
N GLU A 29 10.36 -15.09 11.85
CA GLU A 29 11.47 -14.27 11.40
C GLU A 29 11.65 -14.47 9.91
N ILE A 30 11.81 -13.38 9.16
CA ILE A 30 11.91 -13.39 7.70
C ILE A 30 13.11 -12.53 7.29
N ALA A 31 14.05 -13.12 6.58
CA ALA A 31 15.10 -12.40 5.87
C ALA A 31 14.65 -12.16 4.43
N LEU A 32 14.37 -10.90 4.10
CA LEU A 32 13.88 -10.49 2.79
C LEU A 32 15.05 -10.14 1.86
N PRO A 33 15.12 -10.74 0.64
CA PRO A 33 16.15 -10.43 -0.33
C PRO A 33 15.83 -9.08 -1.00
N LEU A 34 16.43 -8.01 -0.50
CA LEU A 34 16.15 -6.63 -0.95
C LEU A 34 16.33 -6.46 -2.47
N GLN A 35 17.33 -7.13 -3.07
CA GLN A 35 17.59 -7.07 -4.51
C GLN A 35 16.43 -7.62 -5.35
N GLU A 36 15.83 -8.72 -4.89
CA GLU A 36 14.69 -9.34 -5.57
C GLU A 36 13.42 -8.50 -5.40
N LEU A 37 13.21 -7.93 -4.21
CA LEU A 37 12.10 -7.01 -3.95
C LEU A 37 12.17 -5.75 -4.83
N ALA A 38 13.38 -5.29 -5.16
CA ALA A 38 13.60 -4.09 -5.95
C ALA A 38 13.61 -4.32 -7.49
N SER A 39 13.56 -5.58 -7.95
CA SER A 39 13.80 -5.99 -9.36
C SER A 39 12.96 -5.27 -10.42
N HIS A 40 11.75 -4.82 -10.05
CA HIS A 40 10.84 -4.06 -10.91
C HIS A 40 10.54 -2.66 -10.36
N SER A 41 11.51 -2.06 -9.68
CA SER A 41 11.40 -0.74 -9.08
C SER A 41 12.62 0.12 -9.40
N SER A 42 12.51 1.41 -9.13
CA SER A 42 13.65 2.34 -9.15
C SER A 42 14.42 2.35 -7.82
N ALA A 43 14.07 1.48 -6.87
CA ALA A 43 14.73 1.43 -5.57
C ALA A 43 16.19 0.97 -5.70
N LYS A 44 17.09 1.71 -5.05
CA LYS A 44 18.51 1.35 -4.98
C LYS A 44 18.73 0.26 -3.93
N VAL A 45 19.54 -0.73 -4.25
CA VAL A 45 19.98 -1.80 -3.34
C VAL A 45 21.51 -1.88 -3.36
N PRO A 46 22.21 -1.78 -2.21
CA PRO A 46 21.64 -1.56 -0.88
C PRO A 46 20.93 -0.19 -0.76
N PRO A 47 19.91 -0.07 0.10
CA PRO A 47 19.17 1.17 0.28
C PRO A 47 20.08 2.33 0.65
N VAL A 48 19.80 3.48 0.04
CA VAL A 48 20.54 4.72 0.34
C VAL A 48 20.13 5.22 1.71
N SER A 49 21.08 5.80 2.45
CA SER A 49 20.80 6.46 3.71
C SER A 49 19.69 7.51 3.58
N ASN A 50 18.72 7.44 4.50
CA ASN A 50 17.50 8.24 4.56
C ASN A 50 16.53 8.06 3.38
N SER A 51 16.76 7.09 2.50
CA SER A 51 15.77 6.68 1.50
C SER A 51 14.58 5.98 2.17
N PHE A 52 13.43 6.03 1.49
CA PHE A 52 12.19 5.44 1.95
C PHE A 52 11.74 4.30 1.05
N TRP A 53 11.27 3.22 1.66
CA TRP A 53 10.42 2.22 1.02
C TRP A 53 9.01 2.30 1.60
N ARG A 54 8.05 1.70 0.91
CA ARG A 54 6.68 1.51 1.38
C ARG A 54 6.49 0.06 1.76
N ILE A 55 5.94 -0.20 2.94
CA ILE A 55 5.71 -1.57 3.42
C ILE A 55 4.46 -1.63 4.30
N ASN A 56 3.79 -2.78 4.32
CA ASN A 56 2.79 -3.07 5.32
C ASN A 56 2.88 -4.53 5.77
N PHE A 57 2.33 -4.81 6.94
CA PHE A 57 2.17 -6.16 7.48
C PHE A 57 0.68 -6.43 7.64
N SER A 58 0.23 -7.58 7.16
CA SER A 58 -1.14 -8.04 7.37
C SER A 58 -1.11 -9.42 8.02
N ARG A 59 -1.94 -9.59 9.05
CA ARG A 59 -2.25 -10.88 9.67
C ARG A 59 -3.74 -11.11 9.51
N VAL A 60 -4.07 -12.25 8.91
CA VAL A 60 -5.44 -12.75 8.81
C VAL A 60 -5.63 -13.85 9.84
N GLU A 61 -6.69 -13.77 10.62
CA GLU A 61 -7.03 -14.81 11.58
C GLU A 61 -8.53 -15.09 11.63
N TRP A 62 -8.90 -16.27 12.14
CA TRP A 62 -10.29 -16.66 12.25
C TRP A 62 -10.69 -16.71 13.72
N ALA A 63 -11.90 -16.22 14.02
CA ALA A 63 -12.49 -16.41 15.32
C ALA A 63 -12.74 -17.91 15.57
N VAL A 64 -12.15 -18.45 16.64
CA VAL A 64 -12.27 -19.85 17.04
C VAL A 64 -13.02 -20.02 18.36
N ARG A 65 -13.54 -21.22 18.60
CA ARG A 65 -14.08 -21.69 19.88
C ARG A 65 -13.43 -23.02 20.25
N VAL A 66 -13.43 -23.36 21.53
CA VAL A 66 -13.06 -24.71 21.99
C VAL A 66 -14.28 -25.62 21.84
N ALA A 67 -14.09 -26.78 21.24
CA ALA A 67 -15.07 -27.86 21.15
C ALA A 67 -14.50 -29.13 21.79
N THR A 68 -15.38 -30.04 22.19
CA THR A 68 -14.99 -31.35 22.74
C THR A 68 -15.51 -32.43 21.81
N ASP A 69 -14.62 -33.31 21.36
CA ASP A 69 -14.99 -34.51 20.60
C ASP A 69 -15.81 -35.46 21.50
N SER A 70 -17.01 -35.83 21.04
CA SER A 70 -17.96 -36.61 21.83
C SER A 70 -17.53 -38.07 22.07
N TYR A 71 -16.61 -38.61 21.26
CA TYR A 71 -16.18 -40.00 21.34
C TYR A 71 -14.91 -40.17 22.17
N THR A 72 -13.98 -39.24 22.03
CA THR A 72 -12.66 -39.28 22.66
C THR A 72 -12.55 -38.37 23.89
N GLY A 73 -13.48 -37.43 24.06
CA GLY A 73 -13.46 -36.42 25.12
C GLY A 73 -12.35 -35.37 24.95
N LYS A 74 -11.58 -35.39 23.85
CA LYS A 74 -10.50 -34.45 23.61
C LYS A 74 -11.04 -33.10 23.16
N GLN A 75 -10.38 -32.03 23.60
CA GLN A 75 -10.70 -30.67 23.19
C GLN A 75 -9.89 -30.26 21.96
N HIS A 76 -10.49 -29.45 21.10
CA HIS A 76 -9.83 -28.85 19.93
C HIS A 76 -10.42 -27.47 19.60
N TYR A 77 -9.69 -26.69 18.80
CA TYR A 77 -10.21 -25.44 18.25
C TYR A 77 -11.08 -25.70 17.02
N GLU A 78 -12.24 -25.04 16.96
CA GLU A 78 -13.09 -24.99 15.78
C GLU A 78 -13.36 -23.54 15.37
N LYS A 79 -13.34 -23.28 14.07
CA LYS A 79 -13.76 -21.99 13.52
C LYS A 79 -15.24 -21.74 13.87
N LYS A 80 -15.56 -20.52 14.31
CA LYS A 80 -16.94 -20.10 14.52
C LYS A 80 -17.63 -19.93 13.16
N ALA A 81 -18.72 -20.66 12.97
CA ALA A 81 -19.53 -20.57 11.74
C ALA A 81 -20.17 -19.18 11.60
N GLY A 82 -20.27 -18.70 10.36
CA GLY A 82 -20.92 -17.41 10.04
C GLY A 82 -20.10 -16.16 10.36
N LEU A 83 -18.86 -16.30 10.84
CA LEU A 83 -17.94 -15.17 11.04
C LEU A 83 -16.91 -15.11 9.91
N ASN A 84 -16.64 -13.89 9.47
CA ASN A 84 -15.54 -13.58 8.55
C ASN A 84 -14.20 -13.62 9.28
N GLU A 85 -13.13 -13.65 8.51
CA GLU A 85 -11.77 -13.49 9.01
C GLU A 85 -11.54 -12.06 9.53
N GLU A 86 -10.71 -11.97 10.56
CA GLU A 86 -10.23 -10.71 11.12
C GLU A 86 -8.90 -10.37 10.46
N ASN A 87 -8.77 -9.11 10.02
CA ASN A 87 -7.58 -8.60 9.35
C ASN A 87 -6.92 -7.56 10.25
N TRP A 88 -5.68 -7.83 10.66
CA TRP A 88 -4.86 -6.93 11.44
C TRP A 88 -3.75 -6.38 10.55
N VAL A 89 -3.65 -5.07 10.46
CA VAL A 89 -2.66 -4.40 9.63
C VAL A 89 -1.83 -3.43 10.45
N TRP A 90 -0.55 -3.30 10.13
CA TRP A 90 0.32 -2.31 10.78
C TRP A 90 -0.09 -0.88 10.39
N SER A 91 -0.20 -0.61 9.09
CA SER A 91 -0.73 0.65 8.57
C SER A 91 -2.17 0.48 8.09
N ALA A 92 -3.08 1.35 8.55
CA ALA A 92 -4.50 1.27 8.23
C ALA A 92 -4.75 1.38 6.72
N GLN A 93 -5.52 0.45 6.15
CA GLN A 93 -5.86 0.43 4.71
C GLN A 93 -7.20 1.11 4.38
N TYR A 94 -8.02 1.40 5.40
CA TYR A 94 -9.38 1.97 5.28
C TYR A 94 -10.36 1.18 4.38
N ALA A 95 -9.96 0.00 3.92
CA ALA A 95 -10.75 -0.98 3.20
C ALA A 95 -10.17 -2.39 3.47
N VAL A 96 -10.95 -3.44 3.23
CA VAL A 96 -10.45 -4.82 3.22
C VAL A 96 -9.75 -5.09 1.88
N ASP A 97 -8.66 -4.37 1.66
CA ASP A 97 -7.84 -4.43 0.44
C ASP A 97 -6.41 -3.98 0.75
N MET A 98 -5.48 -4.94 0.76
CA MET A 98 -4.06 -4.68 1.00
C MET A 98 -3.32 -4.17 -0.25
N HIS A 99 -3.96 -4.20 -1.43
CA HIS A 99 -3.37 -3.79 -2.70
C HIS A 99 -3.52 -2.28 -2.94
N ARG A 100 -3.50 -1.51 -1.85
CA ARG A 100 -3.59 -0.05 -1.81
C ARG A 100 -2.29 0.55 -1.28
N PRO A 101 -1.24 0.61 -2.12
CA PRO A 101 0.11 1.00 -1.70
C PRO A 101 0.20 2.44 -1.17
N GLU A 102 -0.78 3.29 -1.47
CA GLU A 102 -0.92 4.64 -0.92
C GLU A 102 -1.20 4.64 0.60
N TRP A 103 -1.68 3.54 1.15
CA TRP A 103 -1.91 3.40 2.59
C TRP A 103 -0.84 2.59 3.33
N TRP A 104 0.17 2.09 2.63
CA TRP A 104 1.29 1.40 3.28
C TRP A 104 2.10 2.37 4.18
N GLY A 105 2.81 1.84 5.17
CA GLY A 105 3.67 2.67 6.01
C GLY A 105 4.97 3.03 5.30
N TYR A 106 5.64 4.09 5.77
CA TYR A 106 6.99 4.45 5.33
C TYR A 106 8.04 3.70 6.16
N LEU A 107 8.98 3.07 5.47
CA LEU A 107 10.20 2.49 6.04
C LEU A 107 11.40 3.36 5.64
N GLN A 108 12.00 4.07 6.60
CA GLN A 108 13.21 4.85 6.35
C GLN A 108 14.48 4.04 6.67
N PHE A 109 15.38 3.91 5.70
CA PHE A 109 16.69 3.30 5.93
C PHE A 109 17.64 4.32 6.57
N ARG A 110 18.28 3.97 7.68
CA ARG A 110 19.21 4.84 8.39
C ARG A 110 20.67 4.51 8.06
N PRO A 111 21.59 5.49 8.12
CA PRO A 111 23.01 5.21 8.02
C PRO A 111 23.46 4.20 9.07
N GLN A 112 24.37 3.30 8.68
CA GLN A 112 24.97 2.34 9.62
C GLN A 112 25.67 3.09 10.76
N GLY A 113 25.49 2.62 12.00
CA GLY A 113 26.11 3.21 13.19
C GLY A 113 25.39 4.43 13.75
N GLN A 114 24.33 4.93 13.11
CA GLN A 114 23.45 5.91 13.75
C GLN A 114 22.46 5.24 14.70
N SER A 115 22.23 5.87 15.85
CA SER A 115 21.14 5.46 16.73
C SER A 115 19.78 5.65 16.06
N PRO A 116 18.77 4.83 16.39
CA PRO A 116 17.39 5.06 15.97
C PRO A 116 16.91 6.46 16.36
N PRO A 117 16.01 7.08 15.57
CA PRO A 117 15.40 8.34 15.97
C PRO A 117 14.63 8.18 17.28
N ARG A 118 14.67 9.21 18.12
CA ARG A 118 13.82 9.32 19.30
C ARG A 118 12.39 9.62 18.86
N MET A 119 11.43 9.30 19.72
CA MET A 119 10.02 9.59 19.46
C MET A 119 9.72 11.09 19.26
N SER A 120 10.59 11.96 19.79
CA SER A 120 10.51 13.42 19.62
C SER A 120 11.17 13.94 18.34
N ASP A 121 11.93 13.12 17.62
CA ASP A 121 12.62 13.56 16.42
C ASP A 121 11.60 13.68 15.28
N GLU A 122 11.72 14.74 14.47
CA GLU A 122 10.84 14.95 13.33
C GLU A 122 11.11 13.89 12.25
N VAL A 123 10.06 13.18 11.83
CA VAL A 123 10.13 12.25 10.71
C VAL A 123 9.94 13.04 9.42
N PRO A 124 10.93 13.07 8.51
CA PRO A 124 10.79 13.85 7.28
C PRO A 124 9.64 13.28 6.45
N LEU A 125 8.76 14.18 6.01
CA LEU A 125 7.65 13.84 5.12
C LEU A 125 8.18 13.54 3.72
N ASP A 126 7.53 12.61 3.03
CA ASP A 126 7.78 12.35 1.62
C ASP A 126 7.29 13.55 0.79
N PRO A 127 8.20 14.29 0.12
CA PRO A 127 7.83 15.47 -0.64
C PRO A 127 7.00 15.15 -1.89
N GLU A 128 7.02 13.90 -2.36
CA GLU A 128 6.24 13.42 -3.50
C GLU A 128 4.84 12.95 -3.09
N TRP A 129 4.57 12.78 -1.79
CA TRP A 129 3.33 12.17 -1.31
C TRP A 129 2.08 12.88 -1.83
N GLY A 130 2.08 14.22 -1.84
CA GLY A 130 0.93 14.99 -2.32
C GLY A 130 0.57 14.65 -3.77
N VAL A 131 1.56 14.63 -4.68
CA VAL A 131 1.30 14.35 -6.10
C VAL A 131 0.92 12.89 -6.34
N ARG A 132 1.52 11.96 -5.56
CA ARG A 132 1.15 10.53 -5.59
C ARG A 132 -0.29 10.34 -5.12
N TYR A 133 -0.68 10.98 -4.02
CA TYR A 133 -2.02 10.85 -3.46
C TYR A 133 -3.11 11.31 -4.44
N VAL A 134 -2.98 12.50 -5.03
CA VAL A 134 -3.96 12.98 -6.02
C VAL A 134 -4.00 12.11 -7.28
N SER A 135 -2.85 11.53 -7.67
CA SER A 135 -2.79 10.59 -8.79
C SER A 135 -3.54 9.29 -8.49
N PHE A 136 -3.41 8.73 -7.28
CA PHE A 136 -4.23 7.59 -6.86
C PHE A 136 -5.73 7.93 -6.84
N GLN A 137 -6.11 9.13 -6.40
CA GLN A 137 -7.51 9.57 -6.44
C GLN A 137 -8.06 9.66 -7.87
N PHE A 138 -7.26 10.19 -8.81
CA PHE A 138 -7.60 10.19 -10.24
C PHE A 138 -7.75 8.76 -10.79
N TYR A 139 -6.82 7.86 -10.44
CA TYR A 139 -6.90 6.44 -10.81
C TYR A 139 -8.20 5.79 -10.32
N TYR A 140 -8.56 5.97 -9.04
CA TYR A 140 -9.80 5.40 -8.51
C TYR A 140 -11.05 5.99 -9.18
N ALA A 141 -11.05 7.29 -9.47
CA ALA A 141 -12.14 7.93 -10.18
C ALA A 141 -12.30 7.38 -11.61
N GLN A 142 -11.19 7.18 -12.34
CA GLN A 142 -11.18 6.57 -13.67
C GLN A 142 -11.76 5.15 -13.65
N HIS A 143 -11.31 4.30 -12.72
CA HIS A 143 -11.80 2.92 -12.60
C HIS A 143 -13.28 2.86 -12.19
N ALA A 144 -13.72 3.77 -11.30
CA ALA A 144 -15.12 3.84 -10.91
C ALA A 144 -16.01 4.35 -12.06
N PHE A 145 -15.55 5.32 -12.85
CA PHE A 145 -16.23 5.78 -14.05
C PHE A 145 -16.34 4.65 -15.09
N HIS A 146 -15.23 3.98 -15.41
CA HIS A 146 -15.20 2.86 -16.35
C HIS A 146 -16.12 1.71 -15.92
N LYS A 147 -16.24 1.42 -14.63
CA LYS A 147 -17.18 0.41 -14.12
C LYS A 147 -18.64 0.72 -14.46
N VAL A 148 -19.00 2.00 -14.57
CA VAL A 148 -20.37 2.45 -14.85
C VAL A 148 -20.62 2.65 -16.35
N THR A 149 -19.64 3.18 -17.08
CA THR A 149 -19.82 3.60 -18.48
C THR A 149 -19.22 2.63 -19.49
N GLY A 150 -18.28 1.78 -19.07
CA GLY A 150 -17.51 0.89 -19.94
C GLY A 150 -16.33 1.55 -20.64
N THR A 151 -16.00 2.82 -20.34
CA THR A 151 -14.86 3.53 -20.94
C THR A 151 -14.11 4.38 -19.92
N TYR A 152 -12.84 4.68 -20.16
CA TYR A 152 -12.15 5.75 -19.44
C TYR A 152 -12.44 7.11 -20.09
N THR A 153 -12.06 8.22 -19.44
CA THR A 153 -12.29 9.56 -19.97
C THR A 153 -11.10 10.48 -19.76
N SER A 154 -10.87 11.40 -20.70
CA SER A 154 -9.91 12.50 -20.57
C SER A 154 -10.52 13.75 -19.93
N SER A 155 -11.83 13.75 -19.66
CA SER A 155 -12.52 14.88 -19.03
C SER A 155 -12.49 14.74 -17.52
N LEU A 156 -11.79 15.66 -16.85
CA LEU A 156 -11.80 15.74 -15.39
C LEU A 156 -13.20 16.00 -14.84
N GLU A 157 -14.05 16.76 -15.56
CA GLU A 157 -15.43 17.05 -15.16
C GLU A 157 -16.27 15.78 -14.98
N HIS A 158 -16.12 14.81 -15.89
CA HIS A 158 -16.80 13.53 -15.81
C HIS A 158 -16.34 12.67 -14.61
N LEU A 159 -15.11 12.91 -14.14
CA LEU A 159 -14.53 12.18 -13.00
C LEU A 159 -14.91 12.79 -11.65
N LEU A 160 -15.29 14.07 -11.58
CA LEU A 160 -15.60 14.76 -10.32
C LEU A 160 -16.56 13.97 -9.39
N PRO A 161 -17.64 13.33 -9.88
CA PRO A 161 -18.54 12.56 -9.02
C PRO A 161 -17.93 11.28 -8.42
N TYR A 162 -16.80 10.83 -8.95
CA TYR A 162 -16.16 9.56 -8.60
C TYR A 162 -14.93 9.72 -7.70
N PHE A 163 -14.49 10.96 -7.43
CA PHE A 163 -13.44 11.24 -6.45
C PHE A 163 -13.97 11.00 -5.02
N THR A 164 -13.14 10.37 -4.18
CA THR A 164 -13.51 10.11 -2.77
C THR A 164 -13.12 11.25 -1.82
N SER A 165 -12.19 12.12 -2.23
CA SER A 165 -11.77 13.31 -1.47
C SER A 165 -11.97 14.56 -2.31
N ARG A 166 -12.67 15.55 -1.73
CA ARG A 166 -12.85 16.87 -2.34
C ARG A 166 -11.54 17.66 -2.35
N GLU A 167 -10.75 17.54 -1.29
CA GLU A 167 -9.45 18.18 -1.15
C GLU A 167 -8.48 17.70 -2.23
N ALA A 168 -8.55 16.41 -2.58
CA ALA A 168 -7.77 15.87 -3.70
C ALA A 168 -8.13 16.55 -5.02
N ILE A 169 -9.42 16.76 -5.31
CA ILE A 169 -9.87 17.48 -6.51
C ILE A 169 -9.27 18.89 -6.53
N GLU A 170 -9.40 19.62 -5.41
CA GLU A 170 -8.92 21.00 -5.28
C GLU A 170 -7.40 21.11 -5.43
N CYS A 171 -6.66 20.06 -5.09
CA CYS A 171 -5.20 20.00 -5.24
C CYS A 171 -4.75 19.49 -6.61
N THR A 172 -5.59 18.77 -7.35
CA THR A 172 -5.24 18.12 -8.62
C THR A 172 -5.07 19.15 -9.73
N SER A 173 -3.91 19.13 -10.39
CA SER A 173 -3.65 19.82 -11.65
C SER A 173 -3.43 18.79 -12.75
N LEU A 174 -4.42 18.59 -13.62
CA LEU A 174 -4.28 17.68 -14.76
C LEU A 174 -3.49 18.38 -15.87
N LEU A 175 -2.31 17.85 -16.20
CA LEU A 175 -1.38 18.46 -17.15
C LEU A 175 -1.48 17.84 -18.54
N ASP A 176 -1.68 16.53 -18.58
CA ASP A 176 -1.92 15.79 -19.81
C ASP A 176 -2.75 14.55 -19.49
N THR A 177 -3.57 14.11 -20.43
CA THR A 177 -4.26 12.83 -20.31
C THR A 177 -4.68 12.26 -21.66
N SER A 178 -4.57 10.94 -21.77
CA SER A 178 -5.16 10.17 -22.85
C SER A 178 -6.07 9.11 -22.25
N ALA A 179 -7.21 8.83 -22.89
CA ALA A 179 -8.14 7.82 -22.43
C ALA A 179 -8.84 7.14 -23.61
N THR A 180 -9.07 5.84 -23.45
CA THR A 180 -9.76 4.99 -24.40
C THR A 180 -10.79 4.12 -23.68
N GLU A 181 -11.44 3.21 -24.40
CA GLU A 181 -12.28 2.20 -23.77
C GLU A 181 -11.49 1.26 -22.83
N LYS A 182 -10.18 1.08 -23.03
CA LYS A 182 -9.40 0.01 -22.37
C LYS A 182 -8.26 0.47 -21.46
N SER A 183 -7.78 1.69 -21.64
CA SER A 183 -6.63 2.24 -20.90
C SER A 183 -6.73 3.75 -20.82
N PHE A 184 -6.04 4.32 -19.85
CA PHE A 184 -5.78 5.75 -19.72
C PHE A 184 -4.35 5.98 -19.26
N SER A 185 -3.82 7.15 -19.61
CA SER A 185 -2.61 7.70 -19.04
C SER A 185 -2.87 9.15 -18.61
N ALA A 186 -2.19 9.62 -17.57
CA ALA A 186 -2.28 11.00 -17.15
C ALA A 186 -0.96 11.52 -16.56
N GLN A 187 -0.66 12.79 -16.82
CA GLN A 187 0.33 13.58 -16.10
C GLN A 187 -0.39 14.51 -15.13
N ILE A 188 -0.06 14.40 -13.85
CA ILE A 188 -0.74 15.09 -12.77
C ILE A 188 0.29 15.86 -11.94
N GLY A 189 0.03 17.14 -11.72
CA GLY A 189 0.75 17.99 -10.78
C GLY A 189 -0.12 18.39 -9.59
N LEU A 190 0.45 19.16 -8.67
CA LEU A 190 -0.29 19.83 -7.60
C LEU A 190 -0.50 21.31 -7.96
N ARG A 191 -1.72 21.82 -7.78
CA ARG A 191 -2.01 23.25 -7.99
C ARG A 191 -1.18 24.17 -7.06
N THR A 192 -0.81 23.66 -5.89
CA THR A 192 -0.08 24.39 -4.85
C THR A 192 1.43 24.16 -4.88
N ASN A 193 1.92 23.22 -5.70
CA ASN A 193 3.33 22.84 -5.74
C ASN A 193 3.72 22.35 -7.14
N ASP A 194 4.52 23.16 -7.81
CA ASP A 194 4.99 22.94 -9.18
C ASP A 194 6.33 22.19 -9.25
N ARG A 195 6.77 21.55 -8.16
CA ARG A 195 8.07 20.86 -8.13
C ARG A 195 8.02 19.44 -8.67
N PHE A 196 6.85 18.82 -8.70
CA PHE A 196 6.71 17.40 -9.06
C PHE A 196 5.55 17.19 -10.02
N VAL A 197 5.77 16.31 -11.00
CA VAL A 197 4.75 15.77 -11.89
C VAL A 197 4.77 14.27 -11.75
N ALA A 198 3.59 13.68 -11.56
CA ALA A 198 3.41 12.24 -11.57
C ALA A 198 2.84 11.80 -12.92
N SER A 199 3.39 10.73 -13.49
CA SER A 199 2.74 9.99 -14.58
C SER A 199 2.06 8.77 -13.98
N ILE A 200 0.79 8.55 -14.35
CA ILE A 200 0.00 7.41 -13.88
C ILE A 200 -0.72 6.73 -15.05
N GLU A 201 -0.69 5.41 -15.05
CA GLU A 201 -1.30 4.54 -16.06
C GLU A 201 -2.52 3.77 -15.50
N GLU A 202 -3.26 3.06 -16.36
CA GLU A 202 -4.47 2.36 -15.98
C GLU A 202 -4.25 1.20 -15.01
N ASP A 203 -3.04 0.68 -14.93
CA ASP A 203 -2.64 -0.39 -14.01
C ASP A 203 -2.22 0.14 -12.62
N GLY A 204 -2.19 1.47 -12.45
CA GLY A 204 -1.82 2.14 -11.20
C GLY A 204 -0.31 2.31 -11.02
N TYR A 205 0.50 2.04 -12.04
CA TYR A 205 1.92 2.35 -12.03
C TYR A 205 2.13 3.88 -12.01
N ILE A 206 2.91 4.36 -11.03
CA ILE A 206 3.19 5.79 -10.85
C ILE A 206 4.69 6.06 -10.85
N THR A 207 5.14 6.91 -11.77
CA THR A 207 6.46 7.56 -11.70
C THR A 207 6.29 9.02 -11.29
N VAL A 208 7.29 9.58 -10.61
CA VAL A 208 7.30 10.99 -10.22
C VAL A 208 8.62 11.60 -10.65
N GLU A 209 8.54 12.73 -11.32
CA GLU A 209 9.69 13.50 -11.77
C GLU A 209 9.70 14.87 -11.10
N LYS A 210 10.91 15.31 -10.74
CA LYS A 210 11.12 16.67 -10.29
C LYS A 210 11.25 17.58 -11.50
N VAL A 211 10.37 18.56 -11.61
CA VAL A 211 10.33 19.49 -12.75
C VAL A 211 10.78 20.89 -12.35
N SER A 212 11.22 21.66 -13.34
CA SER A 212 11.53 23.08 -13.18
C SER A 212 10.33 23.93 -13.62
N LYS A 213 10.16 25.10 -13.00
CA LYS A 213 8.99 25.99 -13.15
C LYS A 213 8.57 26.35 -14.59
N ALA A 214 9.46 26.22 -15.57
CA ALA A 214 9.23 26.65 -16.95
C ALA A 214 8.46 25.64 -17.82
N SER A 215 8.17 24.43 -17.33
CA SER A 215 7.68 23.32 -18.16
C SER A 215 6.22 22.90 -17.93
N ILE A 216 5.47 23.57 -17.04
CA ILE A 216 4.13 23.14 -16.65
C ILE A 216 3.08 24.04 -17.30
N THR A 217 2.35 23.52 -18.28
CA THR A 217 1.11 24.14 -18.78
C THR A 217 -0.02 23.17 -18.46
N ALA A 218 -0.97 23.58 -17.63
CA ALA A 218 -2.16 22.77 -17.33
C ALA A 218 -3.16 22.86 -18.51
N ILE A 219 -3.94 21.80 -18.71
CA ILE A 219 -5.09 21.83 -19.61
C ILE A 219 -6.26 22.45 -18.82
N GLU A 220 -6.96 23.43 -19.41
CA GLU A 220 -8.14 24.07 -18.83
C GLU A 220 -9.34 23.11 -18.74
#